data_AF-A0A3M1BA78-F1
#
_entry.id   AF-A0A3M1BA78-F1
#
_cell.length_a   1.000
_cell.length_b   1.000
_cell.length_c   1.000
_cell.angle_alpha   90.00
_cell.angle_beta   90.00
_cell.angle_gamma   90.00
#
_symmetry.space_group_name_H-M   'P 1'
#
loop_
_entity.id
_entity.type
_entity.pdbx_description
1 polymer ?
#
loop_
_entity_poly.entity_id
_entity_poly.type
_entity_poly.pdbx_seq_one_letter_code
_entity_poly.pdbx_strand_id
1 'polypeptide(L)'
;MNWKKRTLKGVTLVALVILTVSTTVLPPSGNYFEIAKNIEIFTNLYKEVNTYYVDETNPSSLMKTGIDAMLASLDPYTNYFSESQIEGWRYITEGKYNG
;
A
#
# COMPACT_ATOMS: atom_id res chain seq x y z
N MET A 1 58.20 8.05 -16.78
CA MET A 1 57.60 8.17 -15.42
C MET A 1 56.10 8.49 -15.46
N ASN A 2 55.28 7.73 -16.22
CA ASN A 2 53.84 8.05 -16.41
C ASN A 2 52.89 6.90 -16.03
N TRP A 3 53.40 5.73 -15.68
CA TRP A 3 52.59 4.53 -15.47
C TRP A 3 51.92 4.50 -14.10
N LYS A 4 52.67 4.87 -13.03
CA LYS A 4 52.11 5.03 -11.67
C LYS A 4 51.00 6.09 -11.60
N LYS A 5 51.06 7.13 -12.43
CA LYS A 5 50.01 8.18 -12.48
C LYS A 5 48.72 7.70 -13.16
N ARG A 6 48.81 6.75 -14.10
CA ARG A 6 47.64 6.17 -14.78
C ARG A 6 46.91 5.16 -13.90
N THR A 7 47.64 4.33 -13.16
CA THR A 7 47.04 3.38 -12.21
C THR A 7 46.40 4.11 -11.02
N LEU A 8 47.05 5.16 -10.51
CA LEU A 8 46.49 5.99 -9.44
C LEU A 8 45.19 6.70 -9.86
N LYS A 9 45.15 7.24 -11.09
CA LYS A 9 43.93 7.83 -11.67
C LYS A 9 42.78 6.82 -11.81
N GLY A 10 43.08 5.58 -12.20
CA GLY A 10 42.09 4.50 -12.30
C GLY A 10 41.50 4.11 -10.94
N VAL A 11 42.36 3.96 -9.93
CA VAL A 11 41.94 3.64 -8.55
C VAL A 11 41.08 4.76 -7.97
N THR A 12 41.44 6.03 -8.19
CA THR A 12 40.61 7.17 -7.75
C THR A 12 39.25 7.21 -8.44
N LEU A 13 39.17 6.82 -9.72
CA LEU A 13 37.91 6.78 -10.47
C LEU A 13 36.99 5.67 -9.96
N VAL A 14 37.55 4.49 -9.68
CA VAL A 14 36.81 3.36 -9.09
C VAL A 14 36.34 3.69 -7.68
N ALA A 15 37.18 4.33 -6.86
CA ALA A 15 36.80 4.77 -5.52
C ALA A 15 35.68 5.83 -5.56
N LEU A 16 35.70 6.75 -6.53
CA LEU A 16 34.65 7.74 -6.72
C LEU A 16 33.32 7.08 -7.09
N VAL A 17 33.34 6.08 -7.99
CA VAL A 17 32.15 5.32 -8.40
C VAL A 17 31.56 4.53 -7.22
N ILE A 18 32.40 3.89 -6.40
CA ILE A 18 31.96 3.16 -5.20
C ILE A 18 31.34 4.11 -4.17
N LEU A 19 31.93 5.31 -4.01
CA LEU A 19 31.41 6.33 -3.10
C LEU A 19 30.04 6.87 -3.56
N THR A 20 29.83 7.06 -4.87
CA THR A 20 28.54 7.52 -5.41
C THR A 20 27.44 6.47 -5.36
N VAL A 21 27.78 5.17 -5.43
CA VAL A 21 26.79 4.08 -5.31
C VAL A 21 26.33 3.92 -3.85
N SER A 22 27.18 4.28 -2.88
CA SER A 22 26.86 4.11 -1.45
C SER A 22 25.82 5.12 -0.92
N THR A 23 25.56 6.23 -1.63
CA THR A 23 24.66 7.30 -1.14
C THR A 23 23.23 7.20 -1.66
N THR A 24 22.90 6.24 -2.53
CA THR A 24 21.56 6.12 -3.14
C THR A 24 20.58 5.25 -2.35
N VAL A 25 21.00 4.64 -1.24
CA VAL A 25 20.13 3.81 -0.39
C VAL A 25 19.68 4.59 0.84
N LEU A 26 19.00 5.71 0.62
CA LEU A 26 18.21 6.31 1.69
C LEU A 26 16.88 5.55 1.74
N PRO A 27 16.57 4.81 2.82
CA PRO A 27 15.25 4.21 2.95
C PRO A 27 14.21 5.32 2.88
N PRO A 28 13.11 5.13 2.13
CA PRO A 28 12.07 6.14 2.04
C PRO A 28 11.62 6.53 3.45
N SER A 29 11.77 7.80 3.79
CA SER A 29 11.40 8.35 5.09
C SER A 29 9.89 8.20 5.29
N GLY A 30 9.48 7.24 6.12
CA GLY A 30 8.08 6.97 6.48
C GLY A 30 7.78 5.47 6.59
N ASN A 31 6.59 5.14 7.10
CA ASN A 31 6.16 3.74 7.30
C ASN A 31 5.78 3.05 5.96
N TYR A 32 6.22 3.55 4.80
CA TYR A 32 5.86 3.05 3.48
C TYR A 32 6.25 1.58 3.27
N PHE A 33 7.43 1.18 3.74
CA PHE A 33 7.87 -0.21 3.66
C PHE A 33 6.96 -1.14 4.46
N GLU A 34 6.57 -0.73 5.67
CA GLU A 34 5.67 -1.50 6.52
C GLU A 34 4.26 -1.56 5.94
N ILE A 35 3.75 -0.45 5.40
CA ILE A 35 2.45 -0.39 4.73
C ILE A 35 2.44 -1.37 3.54
N ALA A 36 3.44 -1.32 2.67
CA ALA A 36 3.53 -2.20 1.51
C ALA A 36 3.52 -3.69 1.93
N LYS A 37 4.33 -4.03 2.94
CA LYS A 37 4.39 -5.37 3.50
C LYS A 37 3.04 -5.84 4.05
N ASN A 38 2.34 -4.99 4.82
CA ASN A 38 1.04 -5.34 5.39
C ASN A 38 -0.04 -5.50 4.31
N ILE A 39 -0.03 -4.67 3.27
CA ILE A 39 -0.94 -4.80 2.13
C ILE A 39 -0.72 -6.10 1.36
N GLU A 40 0.55 -6.50 1.17
CA GLU A 40 0.88 -7.77 0.53
C GLU A 40 0.32 -8.96 1.31
N ILE A 41 0.54 -8.99 2.63
CA ILE A 41 0.00 -10.02 3.52
C ILE A 41 -1.53 -10.07 3.43
N PHE A 42 -2.18 -8.91 3.53
CA PHE A 42 -3.64 -8.80 3.45
C PHE A 42 -4.19 -9.32 2.11
N THR A 43 -3.54 -8.94 0.99
CA THR A 43 -3.97 -9.37 -0.34
C THR A 43 -3.84 -10.89 -0.53
N ASN A 44 -2.76 -11.47 -0.02
CA ASN A 44 -2.56 -12.92 -0.10
C ASN A 44 -3.60 -13.67 0.74
N LEU A 45 -3.84 -13.24 1.98
CA LEU A 45 -4.88 -13.81 2.84
C LEU A 45 -6.26 -13.70 2.19
N TYR A 46 -6.60 -12.52 1.67
CA TYR A 46 -7.89 -12.27 1.04
C TYR A 46 -8.14 -13.20 -0.15
N LYS A 47 -7.11 -13.43 -0.99
CA LYS A 47 -7.17 -14.39 -2.09
C LYS A 47 -7.35 -15.82 -1.62
N GLU A 48 -6.59 -16.23 -0.60
CA GLU A 48 -6.67 -17.58 -0.04
C GLU A 48 -8.07 -17.86 0.51
N VAL A 49 -8.62 -16.94 1.30
CA VAL A 49 -10.00 -17.06 1.81
C VAL A 49 -10.98 -17.16 0.65
N ASN A 50 -10.92 -16.26 -0.32
CA ASN A 50 -11.85 -16.30 -1.44
C ASN A 50 -11.72 -17.56 -2.32
N THR A 51 -10.57 -18.23 -2.33
CA THR A 51 -10.31 -19.41 -3.19
C THR A 51 -10.60 -20.73 -2.48
N TYR A 52 -10.32 -20.80 -1.18
CA TYR A 52 -10.30 -22.06 -0.42
C TYR A 52 -11.34 -22.13 0.69
N TYR A 53 -12.13 -21.07 0.90
CA TYR A 53 -13.22 -21.13 1.88
C TYR A 53 -14.33 -22.06 1.41
N VAL A 54 -14.99 -22.71 2.37
CA VAL A 54 -15.97 -23.79 2.10
C VAL A 54 -17.26 -23.27 1.48
N ASP A 55 -17.66 -22.06 1.87
CA ASP A 55 -18.87 -21.40 1.40
C ASP A 55 -18.53 -20.32 0.37
N GLU A 56 -19.49 -20.00 -0.48
CA GLU A 56 -19.35 -18.90 -1.43
C GLU A 56 -19.18 -17.57 -0.67
N THR A 57 -18.01 -16.95 -0.84
CA THR A 57 -17.70 -15.66 -0.23
C THR A 57 -18.06 -14.51 -1.15
N ASN A 58 -18.80 -13.51 -0.65
CA ASN A 58 -18.98 -12.25 -1.36
C ASN A 58 -17.75 -11.34 -1.12
N PRO A 59 -16.91 -11.08 -2.14
CA PRO A 59 -15.67 -10.32 -1.95
C PRO A 59 -15.94 -8.89 -1.46
N SER A 60 -16.93 -8.22 -2.04
CA SER A 60 -17.30 -6.85 -1.68
C SER A 60 -17.74 -6.74 -0.22
N SER A 61 -18.49 -7.73 0.28
CA SER A 61 -18.93 -7.78 1.67
C SER A 61 -17.75 -7.99 2.62
N LEU A 62 -16.87 -8.96 2.33
CA LEU A 62 -15.69 -9.25 3.14
C LEU A 62 -14.75 -8.04 3.24
N MET A 63 -14.49 -7.37 2.12
CA MET A 63 -13.68 -6.16 2.11
C MET A 63 -14.32 -5.05 2.94
N LYS A 64 -15.63 -4.84 2.79
CA LYS A 64 -16.37 -3.84 3.58
C LYS A 64 -16.28 -4.12 5.08
N THR A 65 -16.44 -5.37 5.52
CA THR A 65 -16.27 -5.73 6.94
C THR A 65 -14.90 -5.33 7.47
N GLY A 66 -13.83 -5.55 6.68
CA GLY A 66 -12.48 -5.11 7.04
C GLY A 66 -12.36 -3.58 7.16
N ILE A 67 -12.92 -2.85 6.20
CA ILE A 67 -12.92 -1.38 6.21
C ILE A 67 -13.69 -0.83 7.41
N ASP A 68 -14.89 -1.35 7.67
CA ASP A 68 -15.73 -0.91 8.79
C ASP A 68 -15.03 -1.17 10.13
N ALA A 69 -14.37 -2.32 10.29
CA ALA A 69 -13.60 -2.63 11.49
C ALA A 69 -12.38 -1.70 11.66
N MET A 70 -11.68 -1.36 10.57
CA MET A 70 -10.58 -0.39 10.59
C MET A 70 -11.07 0.99 11.01
N LEU A 71 -12.16 1.49 10.42
CA LEU A 71 -12.71 2.81 10.74
C LEU A 71 -13.26 2.90 12.16
N ALA A 72 -13.98 1.86 12.62
CA ALA A 72 -14.49 1.80 13.99
C ALA A 72 -13.38 1.83 15.05
N SER A 73 -12.16 1.39 14.70
CA SER A 73 -11.01 1.47 15.60
C SER A 73 -10.42 2.88 15.72
N LEU A 74 -10.70 3.77 14.77
CA LEU A 74 -10.20 5.15 14.73
C LEU A 74 -11.19 6.11 15.37
N ASP A 75 -12.44 6.08 14.92
CA ASP A 75 -13.50 6.93 15.45
C ASP A 75 -14.93 6.38 15.13
N PRO A 76 -15.95 6.73 15.94
CA PRO A 76 -17.31 6.20 15.78
C PRO A 76 -18.17 6.94 14.74
N TYR A 77 -17.66 8.02 14.14
CA TYR A 77 -18.39 8.89 13.22
C TYR A 77 -18.03 8.65 11.76
N THR A 78 -16.86 8.07 11.48
CA THR A 78 -16.40 7.75 10.13
C THR A 78 -16.96 6.41 9.67
N ASN A 79 -17.78 6.45 8.63
CA ASN A 79 -18.41 5.27 8.03
C ASN A 79 -18.09 5.19 6.54
N TYR A 80 -17.78 3.99 6.06
CA TYR A 80 -17.55 3.74 4.64
C TYR A 80 -18.83 3.25 3.95
N PHE A 81 -19.22 3.94 2.87
CA PHE A 81 -20.31 3.53 1.99
C PHE A 81 -19.74 3.09 0.65
N SER A 82 -20.07 1.88 0.21
CA SER A 82 -19.74 1.43 -1.14
C SER A 82 -20.56 2.18 -2.20
N GLU A 83 -20.14 2.12 -3.45
CA GLU A 83 -20.87 2.72 -4.58
C GLU A 83 -22.32 2.24 -4.64
N SER A 84 -22.56 0.94 -4.42
CA SER A 84 -23.91 0.37 -4.34
C SER A 84 -24.76 0.88 -3.16
N GLN A 85 -24.14 1.37 -2.09
CA GLN A 85 -24.83 1.87 -0.90
C GLN A 85 -25.03 3.39 -0.93
N ILE A 86 -24.25 4.10 -1.75
CA ILE A 86 -24.25 5.56 -1.76
C ILE A 86 -25.58 6.12 -2.27
N GLU A 87 -26.22 5.46 -3.23
CA GLU A 87 -27.52 5.87 -3.77
C GLU A 87 -28.62 5.79 -2.69
N GLY A 88 -28.69 4.68 -1.95
CA GLY A 88 -29.64 4.52 -0.85
C GLY A 88 -29.36 5.48 0.31
N TRP A 89 -28.09 5.73 0.62
CA TRP A 89 -27.72 6.68 1.67
C TRP A 89 -28.10 8.12 1.30
N ARG A 90 -27.86 8.52 0.05
CA ARG A 90 -28.29 9.82 -0.48
C ARG A 90 -29.80 9.94 -0.51
N TYR A 91 -30.52 8.86 -0.81
CA TYR A 91 -31.98 8.84 -0.72
C TYR A 91 -32.48 9.17 0.69
N ILE A 92 -31.92 8.52 1.73
CA ILE A 92 -32.30 8.74 3.13
C ILE A 92 -31.88 10.12 3.64
N THR A 93 -30.70 10.60 3.22
CA THR A 93 -30.10 11.83 3.76
C THR A 93 -30.55 13.09 3.03
N GLU A 94 -30.67 13.04 1.70
CA GLU A 94 -31.08 14.18 0.88
C GLU A 94 -32.59 14.23 0.64
N GLY A 95 -33.34 13.16 0.95
CA GLY A 95 -34.80 13.08 0.81
C GLY A 95 -35.30 13.21 -0.64
N LYS A 96 -34.43 13.10 -1.63
CA LYS A 96 -34.77 13.28 -3.05
C LYS A 96 -35.28 11.98 -3.65
N TYR A 97 -36.59 11.74 -3.55
CA TYR A 97 -37.31 10.81 -4.43
C TYR A 97 -37.41 11.44 -5.82
N ASN A 98 -36.48 11.11 -6.72
CA ASN A 98 -36.70 11.27 -8.15
C ASN A 98 -37.31 9.96 -8.63
N GLY A 99 -38.65 9.87 -8.54
CA GLY A 99 -39.42 8.81 -9.19
C GLY A 99 -39.32 8.90 -10.70
#